data_AF-A0A0K1QB04-F1
#
_entry.id   AF-A0A0K1QB04-F1
#
_cell.length_a   1.000
_cell.length_b   1.000
_cell.length_c   1.000
_cell.angle_alpha   90.00
_cell.angle_beta   90.00
_cell.angle_gamma   90.00
#
_symmetry.space_group_name_H-M   'P 1'
#
loop_
_entity.id
_entity.type
_entity.pdbx_description
1 polymer ?
#
loop_
_entity_poly.entity_id
_entity_poly.type
_entity_poly.pdbx_seq_one_letter_code
_entity_poly.pdbx_strand_id
1 'polypeptide(L)'
;MIGHEIEVPSGEGLVRLVRALGQHRYVASRLHLVHAFTIEAACAAGPSDALTDARAWAEGVLANASIERDSKDERLYRKATDAELVVVLSAFWNPGPTRGRAKAALEARLREIGVDPDDRNREAFDEAHEEDLFPVLVDAGWELLPLRALDPERHKGAMSAFDDGFAFDVAKFEEENAVPPLVTLHEMPALGAVELLHAVDEAGALGVPFVLWANGNETYLDYVLRGVLKIAKLDTLQAS
;
A
#
# COMPACT_ATOMS: atom_id res chain seq x y z
N MET A 1 -8.02 4.01 14.03
CA MET A 1 -7.53 4.19 12.65
C MET A 1 -8.50 5.10 11.93
N ILE A 2 -8.00 6.05 11.15
CA ILE A 2 -8.76 7.03 10.36
C ILE A 2 -8.69 6.53 8.92
N GLY A 3 -9.83 6.39 8.25
CA GLY A 3 -9.88 6.09 6.81
C GLY A 3 -9.93 7.38 6.01
N HIS A 4 -8.97 7.59 5.10
CA HIS A 4 -9.00 8.68 4.14
C HIS A 4 -9.42 8.14 2.78
N GLU A 5 -10.64 8.44 2.34
CA GLU A 5 -11.03 8.20 0.95
C GLU A 5 -10.19 9.08 0.03
N ILE A 6 -9.40 8.45 -0.82
CA ILE A 6 -8.55 9.13 -1.80
C ILE A 6 -9.22 9.02 -3.16
N GLU A 7 -9.57 10.17 -3.71
CA GLU A 7 -10.06 10.25 -5.08
C GLU A 7 -8.91 10.00 -6.05
N VAL A 8 -8.86 8.78 -6.57
CA VAL A 8 -7.88 8.38 -7.57
C VAL A 8 -8.60 7.81 -8.77
N PRO A 9 -8.56 8.48 -9.94
CA PRO A 9 -9.37 8.07 -11.08
C PRO A 9 -8.83 6.82 -11.79
N SER A 10 -7.60 6.39 -11.51
CA SER A 10 -6.93 5.32 -12.24
C SER A 10 -5.91 4.54 -11.44
N GLY A 11 -5.67 3.30 -11.86
CA GLY A 11 -4.61 2.45 -11.31
C GLY A 11 -3.22 3.09 -11.40
N GLU A 12 -2.93 3.81 -12.49
CA GLU A 12 -1.68 4.57 -12.60
C GLU A 12 -1.58 5.70 -11.57
N GLY A 13 -2.71 6.34 -11.26
CA GLY A 13 -2.81 7.32 -10.17
C GLY A 13 -2.45 6.70 -8.82
N LEU A 14 -2.94 5.50 -8.54
CA LEU A 14 -2.63 4.78 -7.30
C LEU A 14 -1.14 4.42 -7.22
N VAL A 15 -0.55 3.96 -8.32
CA VAL A 15 0.91 3.72 -8.39
C VAL A 15 1.71 5.00 -8.11
N ARG A 16 1.26 6.16 -8.62
CA ARG A 16 1.91 7.45 -8.32
C ARG A 16 1.73 7.85 -6.85
N LEU A 17 0.57 7.58 -6.25
CA LEU A 17 0.31 7.80 -4.82
C LEU A 17 1.28 6.98 -3.96
N VAL A 18 1.36 5.66 -4.19
CA VAL A 18 2.27 4.75 -3.47
C VAL A 18 3.72 5.20 -3.60
N ARG A 19 4.15 5.59 -4.81
CA ARG A 19 5.49 6.13 -5.03
C ARG A 19 5.72 7.42 -4.25
N ALA A 20 4.74 8.33 -4.22
CA ALA A 20 4.83 9.59 -3.50
C ALA A 20 4.90 9.37 -1.98
N LEU A 21 4.15 8.40 -1.43
CA LEU A 21 4.23 7.99 -0.02
C LEU A 21 5.66 7.56 0.31
N GLY A 22 6.21 6.57 -0.41
CA GLY A 22 7.55 6.03 -0.13
C GLY A 22 8.71 7.05 -0.23
N GLN A 23 8.53 8.09 -1.06
CA GLN A 23 9.51 9.17 -1.25
C GLN A 23 9.30 10.36 -0.31
N HIS A 24 8.24 10.37 0.50
CA HIS A 24 7.91 11.53 1.31
C HIS A 24 8.91 11.71 2.45
N ARG A 25 9.34 12.96 2.69
CA ARG A 25 10.42 13.29 3.65
C ARG A 25 10.11 12.96 5.12
N TYR A 26 8.83 12.72 5.43
CA TYR A 26 8.38 12.37 6.77
C TYR A 26 8.33 10.87 7.00
N VAL A 27 8.55 10.03 5.99
CA VAL A 27 8.62 8.56 6.18
C VAL A 27 9.88 8.21 6.97
N ALA A 28 9.68 7.61 8.14
CA ALA A 28 10.73 7.12 9.02
C ALA A 28 11.07 5.65 8.72
N SER A 29 10.04 4.82 8.49
CA SER A 29 10.20 3.39 8.25
C SER A 29 9.13 2.86 7.30
N ARG A 30 9.32 1.64 6.80
CA ARG A 30 8.47 1.00 5.78
C ARG A 30 8.24 -0.45 6.16
N LEU A 31 7.01 -0.90 6.04
CA LEU A 31 6.65 -2.30 6.18
C LEU A 31 5.81 -2.71 4.98
N HIS A 32 6.49 -3.18 3.93
CA HIS A 32 5.83 -3.74 2.75
C HIS A 32 6.07 -5.24 2.76
N LEU A 33 5.01 -6.02 2.85
CA LEU A 33 5.03 -7.46 2.72
C LEU A 33 4.37 -7.83 1.40
N VAL A 34 5.10 -8.58 0.57
CA VAL A 34 4.59 -9.04 -0.72
C VAL A 34 4.68 -10.56 -0.79
N HIS A 35 3.56 -11.17 -1.18
CA HIS A 35 3.43 -12.61 -1.31
C HIS A 35 4.19 -13.14 -2.55
N ALA A 36 4.73 -14.36 -2.45
CA ALA A 36 5.51 -15.00 -3.52
C ALA A 36 4.74 -15.11 -4.85
N PHE A 37 3.44 -15.42 -4.81
CA PHE A 37 2.58 -15.44 -6.00
C PHE A 37 2.53 -14.09 -6.71
N THR A 38 2.43 -12.99 -5.94
CA THR A 38 2.34 -11.64 -6.48
C THR A 38 3.62 -11.24 -7.19
N ILE A 39 4.78 -11.59 -6.60
CA ILE A 39 6.10 -11.34 -7.20
C ILE A 39 6.28 -12.17 -8.48
N GLU A 40 5.97 -13.47 -8.45
CA GLU A 40 6.07 -14.32 -9.63
C GLU A 40 5.20 -13.78 -10.78
N ALA A 41 3.94 -13.44 -10.48
CA ALA A 41 3.01 -12.88 -11.44
C ALA A 41 3.49 -11.55 -12.03
N ALA A 42 4.02 -10.65 -11.19
CA ALA A 42 4.63 -9.40 -11.65
C ALA A 42 5.86 -9.66 -12.56
N CYS A 43 6.66 -10.67 -12.27
CA CYS A 43 7.82 -11.06 -13.09
C CYS A 43 7.40 -11.69 -14.43
N ALA A 44 6.29 -12.44 -14.47
CA ALA A 44 5.71 -12.97 -15.71
C ALA A 44 5.19 -11.84 -16.62
N ALA A 45 4.86 -10.69 -16.05
CA ALA A 45 4.44 -9.50 -16.77
C ALA A 45 5.56 -8.90 -17.64
N GLY A 46 6.82 -9.00 -17.18
CA GLY A 46 8.00 -8.56 -17.92
C GLY A 46 9.24 -8.46 -17.03
N PRO A 47 10.45 -8.40 -17.63
CA PRO A 47 11.68 -8.23 -16.86
C PRO A 47 11.70 -6.86 -16.16
N SER A 48 12.17 -6.84 -14.91
CA SER A 48 12.44 -5.62 -14.15
C SER A 48 13.64 -5.87 -13.23
N ASP A 49 14.65 -5.01 -13.33
CA ASP A 49 15.86 -5.08 -12.50
C ASP A 49 15.52 -4.92 -11.01
N ALA A 50 14.47 -4.15 -10.70
CA ALA A 50 14.00 -3.98 -9.32
C ALA A 50 13.48 -5.28 -8.70
N LEU A 51 13.04 -6.26 -9.51
CA LEU A 51 12.51 -7.53 -9.03
C LEU A 51 13.50 -8.69 -9.14
N THR A 52 14.75 -8.49 -9.53
CA THR A 52 15.71 -9.60 -9.74
C THR A 52 15.86 -10.47 -8.49
N ASP A 53 16.11 -9.87 -7.34
CA ASP A 53 16.29 -10.61 -6.08
C ASP A 53 14.96 -11.17 -5.54
N ALA A 54 13.86 -10.41 -5.69
CA ALA A 54 12.53 -10.86 -5.34
C ALA A 54 12.10 -12.09 -6.14
N ARG A 55 12.39 -12.09 -7.44
CA ARG A 55 12.10 -13.20 -8.35
C ARG A 55 12.81 -14.46 -7.93
N ALA A 56 14.12 -14.41 -7.71
CA ALA A 56 14.90 -15.57 -7.30
C ALA A 56 14.40 -16.16 -5.97
N TRP A 57 14.02 -15.28 -5.03
CA TRP A 57 13.38 -15.70 -3.78
C TRP A 57 12.02 -16.37 -4.01
N ALA A 58 11.14 -15.77 -4.80
CA ALA A 58 9.80 -16.30 -5.06
C ALA A 58 9.88 -17.67 -5.75
N GLU A 59 10.74 -17.82 -6.76
CA GLU A 59 10.99 -19.10 -7.43
C GLU A 59 11.47 -20.18 -6.42
N GLY A 60 12.38 -19.83 -5.51
CA GLY A 60 12.87 -20.75 -4.48
C GLY A 60 11.80 -21.14 -3.46
N VAL A 61 11.00 -20.18 -2.98
CA VAL A 61 9.88 -20.41 -2.05
C VAL A 61 8.83 -21.30 -2.71
N LEU A 62 8.43 -20.98 -3.95
CA LEU A 62 7.41 -21.74 -4.66
C LEU A 62 7.90 -23.13 -5.05
N ALA A 63 9.19 -23.35 -5.29
CA ALA A 63 9.74 -24.68 -5.54
C ALA A 63 9.85 -25.56 -4.27
N ASN A 64 9.73 -24.98 -3.07
CA ASN A 64 9.92 -25.69 -1.82
C ASN A 64 8.65 -26.47 -1.40
N ALA A 65 8.71 -27.80 -1.48
CA ALA A 65 7.59 -28.68 -1.13
C ALA A 65 7.24 -28.72 0.39
N SER A 66 8.07 -28.14 1.26
CA SER A 66 7.79 -28.03 2.70
C SER A 66 6.97 -26.78 3.07
N ILE A 67 6.62 -25.96 2.08
CA ILE A 67 5.80 -24.75 2.28
C ILE A 67 4.38 -25.09 1.83
N GLU A 68 3.44 -24.97 2.76
CA GLU A 68 2.01 -25.15 2.51
C GLU A 68 1.46 -23.87 1.88
N ARG A 69 1.29 -23.87 0.55
CA ARG A 69 0.94 -22.67 -0.22
C ARG A 69 -0.50 -22.20 -0.03
N ASP A 70 -1.36 -23.07 0.47
CA ASP A 70 -2.77 -22.84 0.83
C ASP A 70 -2.94 -22.50 2.32
N SER A 71 -1.87 -22.04 2.99
CA SER A 71 -1.86 -21.66 4.39
C SER A 71 -1.40 -20.19 4.59
N LYS A 72 -1.40 -19.72 5.84
CA LYS A 72 -0.83 -18.42 6.24
C LYS A 72 0.68 -18.52 6.57
N ASP A 73 1.42 -19.38 5.88
CA ASP A 73 2.85 -19.57 6.11
C ASP A 73 3.64 -18.27 5.85
N GLU A 74 4.25 -17.72 6.89
CA GLU A 74 5.01 -16.46 6.83
C GLU A 74 6.16 -16.50 5.80
N ARG A 75 6.66 -17.70 5.45
CA ARG A 75 7.73 -17.87 4.45
C ARG A 75 7.26 -17.54 3.03
N LEU A 76 5.95 -17.46 2.80
CA LEU A 76 5.36 -17.01 1.54
C LEU A 76 5.43 -15.49 1.38
N TYR A 77 5.82 -14.76 2.42
CA TYR A 77 5.94 -13.31 2.45
C TYR A 77 7.40 -12.90 2.53
N ARG A 78 7.74 -11.79 1.87
CA ARG A 78 9.00 -11.08 2.10
C ARG A 78 8.76 -9.60 2.27
N LYS A 79 9.70 -8.97 2.96
CA LYS A 79 9.84 -7.52 2.93
C LYS A 79 10.18 -7.06 1.51
N ALA A 80 9.54 -5.98 1.08
CA ALA A 80 9.78 -5.32 -0.20
C ALA A 80 10.21 -3.86 0.01
N THR A 81 11.00 -3.36 -0.92
CA THR A 81 11.34 -1.94 -1.08
C THR A 81 10.20 -1.20 -1.77
N ASP A 82 10.17 0.13 -1.67
CA ASP A 82 9.20 0.95 -2.43
C ASP A 82 9.31 0.70 -3.95
N ALA A 83 10.53 0.46 -4.45
CA ALA A 83 10.76 0.18 -5.86
C ALA A 83 10.15 -1.17 -6.30
N GLU A 84 10.36 -2.22 -5.51
CA GLU A 84 9.72 -3.53 -5.74
C GLU A 84 8.19 -3.40 -5.69
N LEU A 85 7.65 -2.76 -4.64
CA LEU A 85 6.21 -2.55 -4.46
C LEU A 85 5.59 -1.80 -5.65
N VAL A 86 6.21 -0.70 -6.08
CA VAL A 86 5.74 0.08 -7.23
C VAL A 86 5.72 -0.75 -8.52
N VAL A 87 6.74 -1.59 -8.76
CA VAL A 87 6.77 -2.46 -9.96
C VAL A 87 5.68 -3.53 -9.88
N VAL A 88 5.50 -4.16 -8.71
CA VAL A 88 4.44 -5.15 -8.47
C VAL A 88 3.07 -4.54 -8.76
N LEU A 89 2.72 -3.42 -8.12
CA LEU A 89 1.41 -2.79 -8.30
C LEU A 89 1.22 -2.28 -9.74
N SER A 90 2.28 -1.75 -10.37
CA SER A 90 2.24 -1.34 -11.79
C SER A 90 1.90 -2.50 -12.71
N ALA A 91 2.36 -3.72 -12.42
CA ALA A 91 2.07 -4.90 -13.22
C ALA A 91 0.57 -5.24 -13.20
N PHE A 92 -0.16 -4.91 -12.12
CA PHE A 92 -1.59 -5.22 -11.97
C PHE A 92 -2.52 -4.05 -12.31
N TRP A 93 -2.09 -2.82 -12.08
CA TRP A 93 -2.97 -1.65 -12.14
C TRP A 93 -2.75 -0.76 -13.37
N ASN A 94 -1.59 -0.82 -14.03
CA ASN A 94 -1.39 -0.04 -15.26
C ASN A 94 -2.00 -0.77 -16.46
N PRO A 95 -2.69 -0.06 -17.37
CA PRO A 95 -3.29 -0.68 -18.54
C PRO A 95 -2.24 -1.26 -19.49
N GLY A 96 -2.63 -2.30 -20.23
CA GLY A 96 -1.83 -2.88 -21.32
C GLY A 96 -1.47 -4.35 -21.16
N PRO A 97 -0.70 -4.93 -22.11
CA PRO A 97 -0.46 -6.37 -22.18
C PRO A 97 0.26 -6.96 -20.97
N THR A 98 1.08 -6.16 -20.30
CA THR A 98 1.77 -6.52 -19.05
C THR A 98 0.77 -6.95 -17.98
N ARG A 99 -0.34 -6.21 -17.85
CA ARG A 99 -1.40 -6.50 -16.91
C ARG A 99 -2.11 -7.80 -17.18
N GLY A 100 -2.47 -8.07 -18.44
CA GLY A 100 -3.08 -9.35 -18.82
C GLY A 100 -2.21 -10.55 -18.45
N ARG A 101 -0.88 -10.44 -18.61
CA ARG A 101 0.07 -11.49 -18.21
C ARG A 101 0.15 -11.66 -16.70
N ALA A 102 0.25 -10.56 -15.95
CA ALA A 102 0.29 -10.60 -14.50
C ALA A 102 -0.98 -11.23 -13.91
N LYS A 103 -2.16 -10.79 -14.39
CA LYS A 103 -3.46 -11.35 -14.00
C LYS A 103 -3.51 -12.85 -14.26
N ALA A 104 -3.23 -13.28 -15.48
CA ALA A 104 -3.29 -14.69 -15.86
C ALA A 104 -2.35 -15.57 -15.00
N ALA A 105 -1.15 -15.09 -14.70
CA ALA A 105 -0.21 -15.79 -13.84
C ALA A 105 -0.70 -15.89 -12.38
N LEU A 106 -1.22 -14.80 -11.81
CA LEU A 106 -1.73 -14.79 -10.45
C LEU A 106 -2.99 -15.66 -10.31
N GLU A 107 -3.93 -15.56 -11.25
CA GLU A 107 -5.13 -16.39 -11.26
C GLU A 107 -4.80 -17.89 -11.31
N ALA A 108 -3.78 -18.29 -12.08
CA ALA A 108 -3.34 -19.68 -12.12
C ALA A 108 -2.88 -20.16 -10.73
N ARG A 109 -2.09 -19.36 -10.01
CA ARG A 109 -1.62 -19.68 -8.65
C ARG A 109 -2.74 -19.73 -7.63
N LEU A 110 -3.70 -18.80 -7.71
CA LEU A 110 -4.86 -18.81 -6.81
C LEU A 110 -5.71 -20.07 -7.02
N ARG A 111 -5.97 -20.45 -8.27
CA ARG A 111 -6.71 -21.68 -8.59
C ARG A 111 -5.98 -22.94 -8.13
N GLU A 112 -4.64 -22.97 -8.18
CA GLU A 112 -3.84 -24.10 -7.66
C GLU A 112 -4.06 -24.36 -6.16
N ILE A 113 -4.34 -23.32 -5.38
CA ILE A 113 -4.61 -23.41 -3.93
C ILE A 113 -6.11 -23.40 -3.60
N GLY A 114 -6.98 -23.52 -4.61
CA GLY A 114 -8.44 -23.56 -4.42
C GLY A 114 -9.09 -22.22 -4.10
N VAL A 115 -8.40 -21.10 -4.31
CA VAL A 115 -8.98 -19.76 -4.18
C VAL A 115 -9.61 -19.36 -5.52
N ASP A 116 -10.87 -18.92 -5.49
CA ASP A 116 -11.54 -18.39 -6.67
C ASP A 116 -11.08 -16.95 -6.94
N PRO A 117 -10.32 -16.67 -8.02
CA PRO A 117 -9.89 -15.32 -8.32
C PRO A 117 -11.03 -14.42 -8.81
N ASP A 118 -12.18 -14.99 -9.18
CA ASP A 118 -13.32 -14.32 -9.78
C ASP A 118 -14.48 -14.14 -8.79
N ASP A 119 -14.22 -14.07 -7.48
CA ASP A 119 -15.26 -13.79 -6.47
C ASP A 119 -15.80 -12.35 -6.61
N ARG A 120 -16.73 -12.19 -7.55
CA ARG A 120 -17.41 -10.94 -7.89
C ARG A 120 -18.45 -10.54 -6.86
N ASN A 121 -18.70 -11.36 -5.83
CA ASN A 121 -19.58 -10.96 -4.74
C ASN A 121 -18.87 -10.01 -3.76
N ARG A 122 -17.55 -9.89 -3.86
CA ARG A 122 -16.73 -8.99 -3.07
C ARG A 122 -16.35 -7.76 -3.89
N GLU A 123 -16.62 -6.58 -3.33
CA GLU A 123 -16.14 -5.32 -3.86
C GLU A 123 -14.67 -5.11 -3.46
N ALA A 124 -13.87 -4.50 -4.34
CA ALA A 124 -12.47 -4.22 -4.02
C ALA A 124 -12.38 -3.14 -2.92
N PHE A 125 -11.44 -3.31 -1.99
CA PHE A 125 -11.23 -2.41 -0.84
C PHE A 125 -12.41 -2.32 0.12
N ASP A 126 -13.28 -3.33 0.14
CA ASP A 126 -14.34 -3.42 1.14
C ASP A 126 -13.76 -3.75 2.53
N GLU A 127 -13.75 -2.73 3.40
CA GLU A 127 -13.25 -2.79 4.77
C GLU A 127 -13.90 -3.92 5.58
N ALA A 128 -15.17 -4.25 5.29
CA ALA A 128 -15.90 -5.29 6.01
C ALA A 128 -15.34 -6.71 5.77
N HIS A 129 -14.56 -6.90 4.70
CA HIS A 129 -14.00 -8.19 4.30
C HIS A 129 -12.46 -8.21 4.33
N GLU A 130 -11.83 -7.20 4.93
CA GLU A 130 -10.36 -7.11 5.03
C GLU A 130 -9.79 -8.22 5.92
N GLU A 131 -10.46 -8.55 7.04
CA GLU A 131 -10.02 -9.61 7.96
C GLU A 131 -10.14 -11.03 7.38
N ASP A 132 -11.07 -11.24 6.45
CA ASP A 132 -11.34 -12.52 5.79
C ASP A 132 -10.48 -12.74 4.53
N LEU A 133 -9.62 -11.79 4.21
CA LEU A 133 -8.81 -11.80 3.00
C LEU A 133 -7.80 -12.95 3.04
N PHE A 134 -7.88 -13.84 2.04
CA PHE A 134 -6.95 -14.94 1.89
C PHE A 134 -6.64 -15.30 0.42
N PRO A 135 -5.36 -15.46 0.06
CA PRO A 135 -4.19 -14.97 0.78
C PRO A 135 -4.12 -13.44 0.74
N VAL A 136 -3.56 -12.80 1.78
CA VAL A 136 -3.07 -11.42 1.66
C VAL A 136 -1.90 -11.44 0.67
N LEU A 137 -2.01 -10.71 -0.43
CA LEU A 137 -1.04 -10.73 -1.52
C LEU A 137 -0.06 -9.57 -1.45
N VAL A 138 -0.51 -8.42 -0.93
CA VAL A 138 0.30 -7.24 -0.59
C VAL A 138 -0.26 -6.62 0.67
N ASP A 139 0.62 -6.30 1.60
CA ASP A 139 0.35 -5.47 2.78
C ASP A 139 1.44 -4.39 2.82
N ALA A 140 1.08 -3.11 2.93
CA ALA A 140 2.01 -2.02 2.75
C ALA A 140 1.70 -0.82 3.65
N GLY A 141 2.69 -0.44 4.47
CA GLY A 141 2.60 0.70 5.38
C GLY A 141 3.87 1.56 5.41
N TRP A 142 3.67 2.83 5.72
CA TRP A 142 4.70 3.84 5.93
C TRP A 142 4.56 4.43 7.32
N GLU A 143 5.51 4.12 8.19
CA GLU A 143 5.64 4.78 9.48
C GLU A 143 6.22 6.18 9.25
N LEU A 144 5.56 7.19 9.82
CA LEU A 144 5.98 8.58 9.74
C LEU A 144 6.83 8.94 10.96
N LEU A 145 7.62 10.00 10.83
CA LEU A 145 8.33 10.60 11.95
C LEU A 145 7.32 10.98 13.03
N PRO A 146 7.53 10.60 14.30
CA PRO A 146 6.70 11.09 15.40
C PRO A 146 6.90 12.60 15.56
N LEU A 147 5.90 13.30 16.10
CA LEU A 147 5.92 14.76 16.30
C LEU A 147 7.16 15.21 17.06
N ARG A 148 7.61 14.43 18.05
CA ARG A 148 8.83 14.72 18.81
C ARG A 148 10.13 14.68 18.02
N ALA A 149 10.15 13.96 16.89
CA ALA A 149 11.31 13.83 16.01
C ALA A 149 11.32 14.89 14.89
N LEU A 150 10.30 15.76 14.83
CA LEU A 150 10.26 16.83 13.86
C LEU A 150 11.30 17.91 14.19
N ASP A 151 12.30 18.01 13.34
CA ASP A 151 13.24 19.14 13.28
C ASP A 151 12.52 20.46 12.95
N PRO A 152 12.63 21.52 13.79
CA PRO A 152 11.91 22.77 13.61
C PRO A 152 12.21 23.51 12.30
N GLU A 153 13.43 23.44 11.80
CA GLU A 153 13.83 24.15 10.58
C GLU A 153 13.37 23.39 9.33
N ARG A 154 13.57 22.06 9.33
CA ARG A 154 13.24 21.20 8.18
C ARG A 154 11.73 20.95 8.06
N HIS A 155 11.02 20.88 9.19
CA HIS A 155 9.62 20.50 9.26
C HIS A 155 8.69 21.63 9.70
N LYS A 156 9.15 22.90 9.64
CA LYS A 156 8.34 24.09 9.95
C LYS A 156 6.93 24.06 9.34
N GLY A 157 6.80 23.56 8.12
CA GLY A 157 5.51 23.49 7.44
C GLY A 157 4.49 22.57 8.12
N ALA A 158 4.91 21.43 8.68
CA ALA A 158 4.03 20.55 9.44
C ALA A 158 3.69 21.19 10.79
N MET A 159 4.65 21.82 11.45
CA MET A 159 4.41 22.51 12.72
C MET A 159 3.47 23.71 12.56
N SER A 160 3.58 24.44 11.44
CA SER A 160 2.68 25.55 11.10
C SER A 160 1.30 25.10 10.62
N ALA A 161 1.06 23.80 10.44
CA ALA A 161 -0.27 23.28 10.14
C ALA A 161 -1.18 23.25 11.39
N PHE A 162 -0.58 23.32 12.57
CA PHE A 162 -1.29 23.48 13.83
C PHE A 162 -1.69 24.94 14.02
N ASP A 163 -2.83 25.17 14.68
CA ASP A 163 -3.42 26.52 14.86
C ASP A 163 -2.42 27.51 15.49
N ASP A 164 -1.65 27.06 16.48
CA ASP A 164 -0.54 27.79 17.06
C ASP A 164 0.55 26.84 17.61
N GLY A 165 1.63 27.41 18.14
CA GLY A 165 2.73 26.62 18.73
C GLY A 165 2.30 25.83 19.97
N PHE A 166 1.31 26.30 20.71
CA PHE A 166 0.79 25.59 21.88
C PHE A 166 0.00 24.34 21.47
N ALA A 167 -0.79 24.42 20.39
CA ALA A 167 -1.49 23.27 19.82
C ALA A 167 -0.52 22.17 19.37
N PHE A 168 0.60 22.55 18.74
CA PHE A 168 1.67 21.59 18.40
C PHE A 168 2.29 20.94 19.63
N ASP A 169 2.63 21.74 20.66
CA ASP A 169 3.24 21.23 21.89
C ASP A 169 2.30 20.28 22.65
N VAL A 170 0.99 20.55 22.66
CA VAL A 170 -0.03 19.66 23.22
C VAL A 170 -0.09 18.35 22.44
N ALA A 171 -0.21 18.40 21.11
CA ALA A 171 -0.27 17.20 20.28
C ALA A 171 0.98 16.32 20.43
N LYS A 172 2.16 16.95 20.49
CA LYS A 172 3.42 16.26 20.77
C LYS A 172 3.42 15.61 22.16
N PHE A 173 2.97 16.33 23.18
CA PHE A 173 2.87 15.79 24.54
C PHE A 173 1.90 14.60 24.61
N GLU A 174 0.75 14.67 23.93
CA GLU A 174 -0.21 13.58 23.85
C GLU A 174 0.39 12.33 23.19
N GLU A 175 1.08 12.49 22.05
CA GLU A 175 1.77 11.38 21.37
C GLU A 175 2.85 10.74 22.26
N GLU A 176 3.64 11.55 22.98
CA GLU A 176 4.71 11.09 23.87
C GLU A 176 4.20 10.32 25.11
N ASN A 177 3.00 10.65 25.59
CA ASN A 177 2.42 10.07 26.80
C ASN A 177 1.34 9.01 26.52
N ALA A 178 1.09 8.69 25.26
CA ALA A 178 0.12 7.68 24.87
C ALA A 178 0.48 6.29 25.43
N VAL A 179 -0.52 5.61 25.99
CA VAL A 179 -0.42 4.21 26.45
C VAL A 179 -1.60 3.41 25.86
N PRO A 180 -1.36 2.46 24.94
CA PRO A 180 -0.06 2.08 24.38
C PRO A 180 0.62 3.19 23.55
N PRO A 181 1.93 3.10 23.28
CA PRO A 181 2.62 4.07 22.43
C PRO A 181 1.93 4.23 21.07
N LEU A 182 1.69 5.48 20.66
CA LEU A 182 1.09 5.79 19.38
C LEU A 182 2.15 5.69 18.27
N VAL A 183 1.88 4.89 17.25
CA VAL A 183 2.68 4.84 16.02
C VAL A 183 1.96 5.65 14.95
N THR A 184 2.61 6.70 14.45
CA THR A 184 2.04 7.54 13.39
C THR A 184 2.35 6.90 12.04
N LEU A 185 1.33 6.48 11.28
CA LEU A 185 1.49 5.72 10.05
C LEU A 185 0.40 6.00 9.00
N HIS A 186 0.73 5.71 7.75
CA HIS A 186 -0.20 5.52 6.63
C HIS A 186 -0.10 4.08 6.12
N GLU A 187 -1.22 3.43 5.88
CA GLU A 187 -1.34 2.04 5.46
C GLU A 187 -2.26 1.93 4.24
N MET A 188 -1.86 1.12 3.27
CA MET A 188 -2.77 0.66 2.23
C MET A 188 -3.76 -0.35 2.82
N PRO A 189 -4.94 -0.51 2.24
CA PRO A 189 -5.76 -1.67 2.55
C PRO A 189 -4.99 -2.93 2.16
N ALA A 190 -5.15 -4.01 2.92
CA ALA A 190 -4.59 -5.30 2.54
C ALA A 190 -5.13 -5.69 1.15
N LEU A 191 -4.23 -6.06 0.24
CA LEU A 191 -4.60 -6.42 -1.12
C LEU A 191 -4.66 -7.93 -1.27
N GLY A 192 -5.81 -8.43 -1.71
CA GLY A 192 -6.05 -9.81 -2.07
C GLY A 192 -6.24 -9.98 -3.57
N ALA A 193 -6.86 -11.11 -3.94
CA ALA A 193 -7.13 -11.43 -5.34
C ALA A 193 -8.00 -10.35 -6.01
N VAL A 194 -9.08 -9.91 -5.34
CA VAL A 194 -10.04 -8.94 -5.88
C VAL A 194 -9.39 -7.59 -6.10
N GLU A 195 -8.59 -7.09 -5.15
CA GLU A 195 -7.96 -5.78 -5.23
C GLU A 195 -6.89 -5.72 -6.34
N LEU A 196 -6.12 -6.80 -6.55
CA LEU A 196 -5.11 -6.85 -7.60
C LEU A 196 -5.71 -7.12 -8.99
N LEU A 197 -6.72 -8.00 -9.08
CA LEU A 197 -7.25 -8.45 -10.36
C LEU A 197 -8.39 -7.54 -10.87
N HIS A 198 -9.23 -7.00 -9.99
CA HIS A 198 -10.53 -6.43 -10.36
C HIS A 198 -10.76 -4.98 -9.92
N ALA A 199 -9.93 -4.40 -9.04
CA ALA A 199 -10.11 -2.99 -8.61
C ALA A 199 -10.07 -1.99 -9.78
N VAL A 200 -9.28 -2.31 -10.80
CA VAL A 200 -9.08 -1.47 -11.98
C VAL A 200 -9.79 -2.10 -13.18
N ASP A 201 -10.45 -1.33 -14.04
CA ASP A 201 -11.08 -1.84 -15.26
C ASP A 201 -10.07 -1.98 -16.42
N GLU A 202 -10.47 -2.52 -17.57
CA GLU A 202 -9.56 -2.69 -18.72
C GLU A 202 -9.00 -1.37 -19.29
N ALA A 203 -9.69 -0.24 -19.07
CA ALA A 203 -9.20 1.09 -19.46
C ALA A 203 -8.19 1.66 -18.46
N GLY A 204 -7.99 1.02 -17.31
CA GLY A 204 -7.11 1.49 -16.24
C GLY A 204 -7.82 2.39 -15.23
N ALA A 205 -9.14 2.55 -15.30
CA ALA A 205 -9.92 3.34 -14.36
C ALA A 205 -10.18 2.55 -13.07
N LEU A 206 -10.16 3.24 -11.93
CA LEU A 206 -10.50 2.63 -10.66
C LEU A 206 -12.02 2.56 -10.52
N GLY A 207 -12.57 1.37 -10.27
CA GLY A 207 -14.02 1.16 -10.22
C GLY A 207 -14.67 1.56 -8.88
N VAL A 208 -13.86 1.77 -7.85
CA VAL A 208 -14.27 1.93 -6.45
C VAL A 208 -13.37 2.95 -5.74
N PRO A 209 -13.82 3.59 -4.65
CA PRO A 209 -12.96 4.45 -3.84
C PRO A 209 -11.76 3.67 -3.27
N PHE A 210 -10.60 4.32 -3.19
CA PHE A 210 -9.44 3.79 -2.47
C PHE A 210 -9.38 4.44 -1.09
N VAL A 211 -9.32 3.65 -0.03
CA VAL A 211 -9.19 4.15 1.35
C VAL A 211 -7.73 4.00 1.79
N LEU A 212 -7.10 5.10 2.20
CA LEU A 212 -5.80 5.05 2.88
C LEU A 212 -6.04 5.07 4.38
N TRP A 213 -5.60 4.02 5.06
CA TRP A 213 -5.66 3.93 6.50
C TRP A 213 -4.59 4.79 7.15
N ALA A 214 -4.93 5.47 8.24
CA ALA A 214 -4.01 6.31 8.98
C ALA A 214 -4.17 6.14 10.49
N ASN A 215 -3.07 6.27 11.22
CA ASN A 215 -3.06 6.31 12.68
C ASN A 215 -2.09 7.38 13.14
N GLY A 216 -2.43 8.17 14.15
CA GLY A 216 -1.63 9.32 14.58
C GLY A 216 -2.46 10.58 14.80
N ASN A 217 -1.78 11.72 14.93
CA ASN A 217 -2.43 13.03 15.04
C ASN A 217 -3.00 13.49 13.69
N GLU A 218 -4.30 13.77 13.65
CA GLU A 218 -5.04 14.08 12.42
C GLU A 218 -4.49 15.28 11.65
N THR A 219 -4.17 16.40 12.32
CA THR A 219 -3.61 17.60 11.69
C THR A 219 -2.29 17.30 10.98
N TYR A 220 -1.44 16.49 11.61
CA TYR A 220 -0.17 16.10 11.03
C TYR A 220 -0.33 15.11 9.86
N LEU A 221 -1.21 14.12 10.00
CA LEU A 221 -1.53 13.15 8.95
C LEU A 221 -2.09 13.85 7.71
N ASP A 222 -3.07 14.73 7.87
CA ASP A 222 -3.66 15.53 6.79
C ASP A 222 -2.60 16.41 6.09
N TYR A 223 -1.73 17.08 6.86
CA TYR A 223 -0.63 17.86 6.28
C TYR A 223 0.29 17.01 5.39
N VAL A 224 0.68 15.83 5.88
CA VAL A 224 1.54 14.89 5.14
C VAL A 224 0.81 14.39 3.89
N LEU A 225 -0.44 13.96 4.03
CA LEU A 225 -1.25 13.42 2.93
C LEU A 225 -1.44 14.46 1.82
N ARG A 226 -1.75 15.72 2.14
CA ARG A 226 -1.83 16.81 1.13
C ARG A 226 -0.52 16.97 0.36
N GLY A 227 0.62 16.87 1.04
CA GLY A 227 1.94 16.89 0.41
C GLY A 227 2.14 15.73 -0.56
N VAL A 228 1.75 14.52 -0.15
CA VAL A 228 1.80 13.30 -0.94
C VAL A 228 0.90 13.41 -2.19
N LEU A 229 -0.37 13.80 -2.03
CA LEU A 229 -1.33 13.95 -3.13
C LEU A 229 -0.82 14.94 -4.19
N LYS A 230 -0.26 16.07 -3.74
CA LYS A 230 0.37 17.06 -4.63
C LYS A 230 1.54 16.47 -5.42
N ILE A 231 2.40 15.66 -4.80
CA ILE A 231 3.53 14.99 -5.48
C ILE A 231 3.02 13.94 -6.48
N ALA A 232 1.98 13.20 -6.10
CA ALA A 232 1.32 12.19 -6.93
C ALA A 232 0.56 12.79 -8.13
N LYS A 233 0.38 14.12 -8.15
CA LYS A 233 -0.45 14.85 -9.12
C LYS A 233 -1.89 14.35 -9.11
N LEU A 234 -2.41 14.10 -7.91
CA LEU A 234 -3.81 13.83 -7.67
C LEU A 234 -4.41 15.15 -7.20
N ASP A 235 -5.43 15.62 -7.92
CA ASP A 235 -6.08 16.88 -7.59
C ASP A 235 -6.65 16.77 -6.19
N THR A 236 -6.26 17.69 -5.31
CA THR A 236 -6.96 17.86 -4.03
C THR A 236 -8.33 18.41 -4.39
N LEU A 237 -9.38 17.57 -4.41
CA LEU A 237 -10.71 18.13 -4.20
C LEU A 237 -10.64 18.94 -2.91
N GLN A 238 -11.01 20.21 -3.03
CA GLN A 238 -10.97 21.16 -1.94
C GLN A 238 -11.80 20.58 -0.79
N ALA A 239 -11.19 20.49 0.41
CA ALA A 239 -11.93 20.26 1.63
C ALA A 239 -13.09 21.28 1.68
N SER A 240 -14.29 20.77 1.92
CA SER A 240 -15.47 21.60 2.21
C SER A 240 -15.34 22.28 3.56
#